data_AF-A0A3Q3GJX2-F1
#
_entry.id   AF-A0A3Q3GJX2-F1
#
_cell.length_a   1.000
_cell.length_b   1.000
_cell.length_c   1.000
_cell.angle_alpha   90.00
_cell.angle_beta   90.00
_cell.angle_gamma   90.00
#
_symmetry.space_group_name_H-M   'P 1'
#
loop_
_entity.id
_entity.type
_entity.pdbx_description
1 polymer ?
#
loop_
_entity_poly.entity_id
_entity_poly.type
_entity_poly.pdbx_seq_one_letter_code
_entity_poly.pdbx_strand_id
1 'polypeptide(L)' 'MQDSLATVQFHDLLAQLDDQHSRFALENNFLLQHNIREIKRNLQVRTFIMPPLQEKRVQVSRY' A
#
# COMPACT_ATOMS: atom_id res chain seq x y z
N MET A 1 14.60 1.74 -16.97
CA MET A 1 13.36 1.65 -16.18
C MET A 1 13.64 2.29 -14.84
N GLN A 2 13.23 3.55 -14.70
CA GLN A 2 13.43 4.28 -13.45
C GLN A 2 12.19 3.95 -12.63
N ASP A 3 12.26 2.90 -11.81
CA ASP A 3 11.30 2.78 -10.72
C ASP A 3 11.37 4.11 -9.97
N SER A 4 10.26 4.85 -9.97
CA SER A 4 10.23 6.18 -9.36
C SER A 4 10.66 6.03 -7.89
N LEU A 5 11.37 7.02 -7.34
CA LEU A 5 11.78 7.00 -5.92
C LEU A 5 10.61 6.64 -5.00
N ALA A 6 9.40 7.06 -5.35
CA ALA A 6 8.16 6.71 -4.65
C ALA A 6 7.86 5.20 -4.64
N THR A 7 8.12 4.48 -5.74
CA THR A 7 7.96 3.02 -5.83
C THR A 7 8.93 2.32 -4.89
N VAL A 8 10.20 2.75 -4.87
CA VAL A 8 11.23 2.19 -3.97
C VAL A 8 10.87 2.44 -2.51
N GLN A 9 10.54 3.69 -2.15
CA GLN A 9 10.11 4.06 -0.80
C GLN A 9 8.84 3.31 -0.36
N PHE A 10 7.93 3.02 -1.30
CA PHE A 10 6.75 2.23 -1.01
C PHE A 10 7.11 0.78 -0.68
N HIS A 11 8.04 0.16 -1.40
CA HIS A 11 8.54 -1.17 -1.05
C HIS A 11 9.26 -1.19 0.30
N ASP A 12 10.07 -0.18 0.59
CA ASP A 12 10.73 -0.04 1.90
C ASP A 12 9.71 0.09 3.03
N LEU A 13 8.62 0.84 2.83
CA LEU A 13 7.53 0.94 3.81
C LEU A 13 6.87 -0.43 4.06
N LEU A 14 6.62 -1.22 3.02
CA LEU A 14 6.04 -2.56 3.18
C LEU A 14 6.97 -3.50 3.96
N ALA A 15 8.29 -3.41 3.72
CA ALA A 15 9.28 -4.20 4.46
C ALA A 15 9.32 -3.79 5.95
N GLN A 16 9.23 -2.50 6.25
CA GLN A 16 9.15 -2.02 7.64
C GLN A 16 7.90 -2.53 8.36
N LEU A 17 6.77 -2.66 7.66
CA LEU A 17 5.56 -3.27 8.24
C LEU A 17 5.77 -4.75 8.59
N ASP A 18 6.53 -5.50 7.79
CA ASP A 18 6.87 -6.89 8.09
C ASP A 18 7.76 -7.03 9.32
N ASP A 19 8.72 -6.11 9.49
CA ASP A 19 9.56 -6.05 10.68
C ASP A 19 8.73 -5.72 11.94
N GLN A 20 7.79 -4.79 11.87
CA GLN A 20 6.90 -4.48 12.99
C GLN A 20 5.98 -5.65 13.33
N HIS A 21 5.44 -6.35 12.32
CA HIS A 21 4.65 -7.56 12.55
C HIS A 21 5.46 -8.61 13.32
N SER A 22 6.72 -8.83 12.93
CA SER A 22 7.62 -9.75 13.63
C SER A 22 7.88 -9.34 15.08
N ARG A 23 8.05 -8.05 15.37
CA ARG A 23 8.21 -7.55 16.75
C ARG A 23 6.96 -7.78 17.59
N PHE A 24 5.78 -7.46 17.05
CA PHE A 24 4.51 -7.71 17.74
C PHE A 24 4.21 -9.20 17.92
N ALA A 25 4.75 -10.07 17.06
CA ALA A 25 4.72 -11.52 17.24
C ALA A 25 5.49 -11.95 18.48
N LEU A 26 6.70 -11.40 18.69
CA LEU A 26 7.51 -11.68 19.88
C LEU A 26 6.85 -11.16 21.17
N GLU A 27 6.13 -10.03 21.08
CA GLU A 27 5.39 -9.44 22.20
C GLU A 27 4.04 -10.13 22.47
N ASN A 28 3.64 -11.13 21.68
CA ASN A 28 2.31 -11.75 21.71
C ASN A 28 1.15 -10.74 21.58
N ASN A 29 1.39 -9.60 20.92
CA ASN A 29 0.37 -8.58 20.72
C ASN A 29 -0.47 -8.88 19.48
N PHE A 30 -1.45 -9.77 19.63
CA PHE A 30 -2.31 -10.22 18.54
C PHE A 30 -3.10 -9.10 17.87
N LEU A 31 -3.52 -8.09 18.63
CA LEU A 31 -4.24 -6.93 18.10
C LEU A 31 -3.35 -6.14 17.13
N LEU A 32 -2.12 -5.83 17.53
CA LEU A 32 -1.20 -5.07 16.69
C LEU A 32 -0.68 -5.89 15.49
N GLN A 33 -0.43 -7.19 15.65
CA GLN A 33 -0.12 -8.07 14.52
C GLN A 33 -1.23 -8.05 13.47
N HIS A 34 -2.48 -8.22 13.90
CA HIS A 34 -3.65 -8.16 13.01
C HIS A 34 -3.75 -6.79 12.31
N ASN A 35 -3.61 -5.70 13.07
CA ASN A 35 -3.72 -4.35 12.54
C ASN A 35 -2.65 -4.07 11.47
N ILE A 36 -1.39 -4.47 11.71
CA ILE A 36 -0.31 -4.32 10.73
C ILE A 36 -0.60 -5.11 9.46
N ARG A 37 -1.09 -6.34 9.58
CA ARG A 37 -1.47 -7.16 8.43
C ARG A 37 -2.56 -6.49 7.57
N GLU A 38 -3.59 -5.96 8.20
CA GLU A 38 -4.67 -5.25 7.50
C GLU A 38 -4.20 -3.93 6.87
N ILE A 39 -3.35 -3.16 7.56
CA ILE A 39 -2.75 -1.93 7.02
C ILE A 39 -1.91 -2.24 5.77
N LYS A 40 -1.01 -3.23 5.85
CA LYS A 40 -0.17 -3.65 4.72
C LYS A 40 -1.02 -4.03 3.51
N ARG A 41 -2.05 -4.85 3.73
CA ARG A 41 -2.99 -5.26 2.67
C ARG A 41 -3.69 -4.06 2.06
N ASN A 42 -4.22 -3.15 2.87
CA ASN A 42 -4.94 -1.97 2.39
C ASN A 42 -4.04 -1.05 1.55
N LEU A 43 -2.77 -0.88 1.94
CA LEU A 43 -1.79 -0.12 1.18
C LEU A 43 -1.51 -0.77 -0.18
N GLN A 44 -1.27 -2.08 -0.22
CA GLN A 44 -1.02 -2.79 -1.48
C GLN A 44 -2.23 -2.76 -2.42
N VAL A 45 -3.45 -2.97 -1.90
CA VAL A 45 -4.68 -2.93 -2.69
C VAL A 45 -4.92 -1.53 -3.27
N ARG A 46 -4.74 -0.48 -2.47
CA ARG A 46 -4.94 0.90 -2.94
C ARG A 46 -3.89 1.34 -3.95
N THR A 47 -2.65 0.90 -3.83
CA THR A 47 -1.58 1.31 -4.74
C THR A 47 -1.60 0.51 -6.05
N PHE A 48 -1.86 -0.80 -5.99
CA PHE A 48 -1.72 -1.68 -7.16
C PHE A 48 -3.04 -2.13 -7.79
N ILE A 49 -4.14 -2.23 -7.04
CA ILE A 49 -5.42 -2.76 -7.53
C ILE A 49 -6.42 -1.64 -7.85
N MET A 50 -6.38 -0.53 -7.11
CA MET A 50 -7.13 0.69 -7.44
C MET A 50 -6.16 1.80 -7.85
N PRO A 51 -5.59 1.78 -9.07
CA PRO A 51 -4.88 2.94 -9.57
C PRO A 51 -5.82 4.16 -9.49
N PRO A 52 -5.29 5.38 -9.26
CA PRO A 52 -6.12 6.57 -9.23
C PRO A 52 -6.99 6.54 -10.47
N LEU A 53 -8.31 6.54 -10.27
CA LEU A 53 -9.26 6.77 -11.34
C LEU A 53 -8.81 8.09 -11.95
N GLN A 54 -8.06 8.02 -13.04
CA GLN A 54 -7.85 9.15 -13.92
C GLN A 54 -9.26 9.45 -14.39
N GLU A 55 -9.88 10.41 -13.70
CA GLU A 55 -11.16 10.98 -14.01
C GLU A 55 -11.11 11.22 -15.51
N LYS A 56 -11.79 10.35 -16.27
CA LYS A 56 -11.93 10.49 -17.70
C LYS A 56 -12.58 11.85 -17.85
N ARG A 57 -11.76 12.89 -18.08
CA ARG A 57 -12.23 14.18 -18.53
C ARG A 57 -13.09 13.84 -19.71
N VAL A 58 -14.39 13.96 -19.51
CA VAL A 58 -15.39 13.72 -20.52
C VAL A 58 -15.03 14.72 -21.62
N GLN A 59 -14.28 14.27 -22.62
CA GLN A 59 -14.32 14.90 -23.92
C GLN A 59 -15.73 14.62 -24.40
N VAL A 60 -16.67 15.49 -24.02
CA VAL A 60 -17.90 15.67 -24.76
C VAL A 60 -17.43 16.22 -26.10
N SER A 61 -17.02 15.32 -26.99
CA SER A 61 -16.88 15.64 -28.41
C SER A 61 -18.28 15.95 -28.88
N ARG A 62 -18.51 17.24 -29.09
CA ARG A 62 -19.58 17.77 -29.92
C ARG A 62 -19.66 16.93 -31.19
N TYR A 63 -20.80 16.29 -31.37
CA TYR A 63 -21.44 16.11 -32.66
C TYR A 63 -22.91 16.47 -32.47
#